data_AF-A0A1Y3ZIJ1-F1
#
_entry.id   AF-A0A1Y3ZIJ1-F1
#
_cell.length_a   1.000
_cell.length_b   1.000
_cell.length_c   1.000
_cell.angle_alpha   90.00
_cell.angle_beta   90.00
_cell.angle_gamma   90.00
#
_symmetry.space_group_name_H-M   'P 1'
#
loop_
_entity.id
_entity.type
_entity.pdbx_description
1 polymer ?
#
loop_
_entity_poly.entity_id
_entity_poly.type
_entity_poly.pdbx_seq_one_letter_code
_entity_poly.pdbx_strand_id
1 'polypeptide(L)'
;MGKFDIGNTYHEDYPVSWHSLYMELVNEFEFSHPGEFIDEDTIRDKFTNSDGSGLVDKLKSVLNFDIRTIAGTDNAERFNMFKVLKLLFYIEKCGDPKTKATCDNYRVQITDILAKPRLSNVISKYTPFSVYGEHFGKLYTSIKSVVADADQRELRLEKINSYWEYITDKIFDYVMNDSALEHPENALKELERIHCFLKTKVLERLKNHDVIHLSKPEKVLPSFFNLLACHKLLCNENDRIRLNYEICLNPPPDSDYIKFFKKSEKYKAEWDYLSLVKARLKNKNNDPAAEFAIALISYGNDIDYADIKHYLYAVDKVKTVAAWIEKYKGSDFSDGIPLDMLVIIIQELIDNKENGDKISNDYYGYNNKYRSLMTAVKNPNMADAVVLQAWIKKLENRTAVNFGAFDLIQKKREIETTIYEIKSIIYSYRNLDDLEFVNSVIYHFSARSIMSRSLAMNIGYCFAEKINYYLNDKLKNRITFYMGPEGINVLDMFREFVIDRSDVKQCVAEEIARQIRPCFKNCRVLHHFNKMAIAPM
;
A
#
# COMPACT_ATOMS: atom_id res chain seq x y z
N MET A 1 37.44 16.16 6.73
CA MET A 1 35.98 16.34 6.68
C MET A 1 35.74 17.61 5.91
N GLY A 2 34.99 17.52 4.81
CA GLY A 2 34.68 18.65 3.98
C GLY A 2 33.63 19.53 4.63
N LYS A 3 33.59 20.81 4.27
CA LYS A 3 32.69 21.78 4.90
C LYS A 3 31.22 21.47 4.61
N PHE A 4 30.88 20.93 3.45
CA PHE A 4 29.51 20.55 3.09
C PHE A 4 29.15 19.10 3.48
N ASP A 5 29.89 18.47 4.40
CA ASP A 5 29.50 17.16 4.94
C ASP A 5 28.14 17.24 5.66
N ILE A 6 27.34 16.17 5.58
CA ILE A 6 25.93 16.19 6.04
C ILE A 6 25.80 16.54 7.53
N GLY A 7 26.79 16.22 8.37
CA GLY A 7 26.80 16.51 9.79
C GLY A 7 27.17 17.95 10.18
N ASN A 8 27.67 18.76 9.24
CA ASN A 8 28.20 20.08 9.58
C ASN A 8 27.12 21.15 9.70
N THR A 9 27.41 22.18 10.50
CA THR A 9 26.56 23.35 10.72
C THR A 9 27.07 24.56 9.93
N TYR A 10 26.15 25.45 9.56
CA TYR A 10 26.50 26.72 8.91
C TYR A 10 27.14 27.68 9.90
N HIS A 11 28.16 28.41 9.44
CA HIS A 11 28.79 29.53 10.15
C HIS A 11 28.86 30.73 9.20
N GLU A 12 28.67 31.96 9.71
CA GLU A 12 28.59 33.15 8.85
C GLU A 12 29.86 33.40 8.02
N ASP A 13 31.02 33.01 8.56
CA ASP A 13 32.32 33.16 7.90
C ASP A 13 32.54 32.16 6.75
N TYR A 14 31.61 31.23 6.55
CA TYR A 14 31.74 30.21 5.52
C TYR A 14 31.35 30.76 4.14
N PRO A 15 32.24 30.76 3.14
CA PRO A 15 31.87 31.17 1.78
C PRO A 15 30.86 30.19 1.18
N VAL A 16 29.60 30.56 1.02
CA VAL A 16 28.55 29.68 0.45
C VAL A 16 28.34 30.01 -1.02
N SER A 17 29.09 29.34 -1.89
CA SER A 17 29.00 29.50 -3.34
C SER A 17 29.13 28.17 -4.09
N TRP A 18 28.68 28.12 -5.34
CA TRP A 18 28.91 26.95 -6.20
C TRP A 18 30.38 26.62 -6.33
N HIS A 19 31.21 27.64 -6.55
CA HIS A 19 32.66 27.51 -6.59
C HIS A 19 33.23 26.85 -5.33
N SER A 20 32.74 27.24 -4.14
CA SER A 20 33.20 26.61 -2.89
C SER A 20 32.86 25.12 -2.79
N LEU A 21 31.68 24.69 -3.29
CA LEU A 21 31.33 23.28 -3.35
C LEU A 21 32.22 22.53 -4.36
N TYR A 22 32.45 23.11 -5.54
CA TYR A 22 33.26 22.47 -6.57
C TYR A 22 34.71 22.30 -6.12
N MET A 23 35.31 23.33 -5.55
CA MET A 23 36.68 23.25 -5.02
C MET A 23 36.82 22.25 -3.88
N GLU A 24 35.82 22.14 -3.01
CA GLU A 24 35.82 21.09 -1.98
C GLU A 24 35.84 19.69 -2.59
N LEU A 25 35.03 19.44 -3.62
CA LEU A 25 34.98 18.15 -4.32
C LEU A 25 36.26 17.86 -5.12
N VAL A 26 36.87 18.87 -5.75
CA VAL A 26 38.19 18.75 -6.40
C VAL A 26 39.23 18.32 -5.38
N ASN A 27 39.33 19.04 -4.26
CA ASN A 27 40.30 18.75 -3.22
C ASN A 27 40.12 17.34 -2.62
N GLU A 28 38.87 16.91 -2.41
CA GLU A 28 38.57 15.57 -1.90
C GLU A 28 38.87 14.46 -2.92
N PHE A 29 38.66 14.73 -4.21
CA PHE A 29 39.06 13.81 -5.28
C PHE A 29 40.57 13.64 -5.32
N GLU A 30 41.32 14.75 -5.37
CA GLU A 30 42.79 14.74 -5.42
C GLU A 30 43.40 14.09 -4.17
N PHE A 31 42.81 14.32 -2.99
CA PHE A 31 43.22 13.68 -1.75
C PHE A 31 43.00 12.16 -1.77
N SER A 32 41.89 11.69 -2.35
CA SER A 32 41.57 10.26 -2.44
C SER A 32 42.27 9.54 -3.60
N HIS A 33 42.77 10.27 -4.60
CA HIS A 33 43.47 9.76 -5.77
C HIS A 33 44.81 10.50 -5.98
N PRO A 34 45.83 10.28 -5.12
CA PRO A 34 47.09 11.02 -5.20
C PRO A 34 47.75 10.91 -6.57
N GLY A 35 47.96 12.06 -7.24
CA GLY A 35 48.56 12.14 -8.58
C GLY A 35 47.55 12.17 -9.73
N GLU A 36 46.25 12.02 -9.45
CA GLU A 36 45.16 12.31 -10.39
C GLU A 36 44.60 13.71 -10.12
N PHE A 37 44.27 14.43 -11.19
CA PHE A 37 43.73 15.79 -11.12
C PHE A 37 42.38 15.85 -11.83
N ILE A 38 41.45 16.62 -11.27
CA ILE A 38 40.15 16.88 -11.88
C ILE A 38 39.90 18.38 -11.86
N ASP A 39 39.51 18.94 -13.01
CA ASP A 39 39.24 20.37 -13.12
C ASP A 39 37.84 20.73 -12.60
N GLU A 40 37.68 22.00 -12.20
CA GLU A 40 36.42 22.54 -11.69
C GLU A 40 35.27 22.41 -12.70
N ASP A 41 35.55 22.58 -14.00
CA ASP A 41 34.53 22.53 -15.06
C ASP A 41 33.94 21.12 -15.18
N THR A 42 34.79 20.09 -15.10
CA THR A 42 34.36 18.68 -15.06
C THR A 42 33.47 18.38 -13.86
N ILE A 43 33.73 18.96 -12.69
CA ILE A 43 32.87 18.84 -11.49
C ILE A 43 31.56 19.60 -11.70
N ARG A 44 31.62 20.84 -12.20
CA ARG A 44 30.44 21.69 -12.48
C ARG A 44 29.45 20.98 -13.39
N ASP A 45 29.94 20.34 -14.45
CA ASP A 45 29.12 19.59 -15.42
C ASP A 45 28.40 18.38 -14.80
N LYS A 46 28.79 17.93 -13.59
CA LYS A 46 28.04 16.90 -12.85
C LYS A 46 26.78 17.44 -12.16
N PHE A 47 26.71 18.76 -11.92
CA PHE A 47 25.59 19.40 -11.24
C PHE A 47 24.61 20.04 -12.22
N THR A 48 25.11 20.73 -13.24
CA THR A 48 24.28 21.34 -14.29
C THR A 48 24.99 21.25 -15.63
N ASN A 49 24.29 20.82 -16.68
CA ASN A 49 24.85 20.66 -18.01
C ASN A 49 23.79 20.81 -19.11
N SER A 50 24.23 20.95 -20.37
CA SER A 50 23.35 21.22 -21.51
C SER A 50 22.45 20.03 -21.88
N ASP A 51 22.82 18.81 -21.50
CA ASP A 51 22.04 17.60 -21.75
C ASP A 51 21.01 17.31 -20.64
N GLY A 52 20.99 18.11 -19.56
CA GLY A 52 20.08 17.96 -18.43
C GLY A 52 20.35 16.74 -17.55
N SER A 53 21.50 16.08 -17.70
CA SER A 53 21.90 14.91 -16.88
C SER A 53 22.60 15.29 -15.57
N GLY A 54 22.83 16.59 -15.33
CA GLY A 54 23.35 17.15 -14.10
C GLY A 54 22.42 16.87 -12.90
N LEU A 55 22.98 16.75 -11.69
CA LEU A 55 22.19 16.44 -10.49
C LEU A 55 21.07 17.46 -10.23
N VAL A 56 21.35 18.76 -10.36
CA VAL A 56 20.34 19.80 -10.16
C VAL A 56 19.25 19.71 -11.22
N ASP A 57 19.64 19.47 -12.47
CA ASP A 57 18.72 19.38 -13.60
C ASP A 57 17.80 18.18 -13.46
N LYS A 58 18.34 17.03 -13.03
CA LYS A 58 17.55 15.82 -12.75
C LYS A 58 16.66 15.96 -11.52
N LEU A 59 17.14 16.55 -10.42
CA LEU A 59 16.30 16.82 -9.25
C LEU A 59 15.05 17.60 -9.66
N LYS A 60 15.23 18.63 -10.50
CA LYS A 60 14.12 19.44 -11.01
C LYS A 60 13.24 18.69 -12.02
N SER A 61 13.82 18.14 -13.07
CA SER A 61 13.06 17.57 -14.20
C SER A 61 12.45 16.20 -13.90
N VAL A 62 13.15 15.36 -13.12
CA VAL A 62 12.77 13.97 -12.88
C VAL A 62 12.00 13.82 -11.56
N LEU A 63 12.40 14.52 -10.50
CA LEU A 63 11.75 14.42 -9.18
C LEU A 63 10.80 15.57 -8.85
N ASN A 64 10.69 16.57 -9.74
CA ASN A 64 9.99 17.81 -9.48
C ASN A 64 10.46 18.47 -8.16
N PHE A 65 11.78 18.48 -7.94
CA PHE A 65 12.42 18.99 -6.74
C PHE A 65 13.41 20.10 -7.12
N ASP A 66 12.91 21.33 -7.23
CA ASP A 66 13.74 22.49 -7.53
C ASP A 66 14.48 22.98 -6.28
N ILE A 67 15.58 22.31 -5.96
CA ILE A 67 16.39 22.58 -4.77
C ILE A 67 16.96 24.01 -4.74
N ARG A 68 17.19 24.62 -5.91
CA ARG A 68 17.67 26.01 -6.00
C ARG A 68 16.58 26.99 -5.58
N THR A 69 15.36 26.78 -6.07
CA THR A 69 14.21 27.60 -5.71
C THR A 69 13.87 27.46 -4.21
N ILE A 70 13.97 26.26 -3.65
CA ILE A 70 13.76 26.01 -2.22
C ILE A 70 14.82 26.74 -1.36
N ALA A 71 16.09 26.67 -1.75
CA ALA A 71 17.17 27.33 -1.00
C ALA A 71 17.11 28.86 -1.10
N GLY A 72 16.68 29.39 -2.25
CA GLY A 72 16.59 30.82 -2.49
C GLY A 72 17.92 31.55 -2.31
N THR A 73 17.88 32.70 -1.65
CA THR A 73 19.05 33.56 -1.40
C THR A 73 19.62 33.43 0.01
N ASP A 74 19.01 32.62 0.88
CA ASP A 74 19.45 32.44 2.26
C ASP A 74 20.73 31.59 2.33
N ASN A 75 21.79 32.10 2.97
CA ASN A 75 23.08 31.42 3.00
C ASN A 75 23.03 30.10 3.79
N ALA A 76 22.23 30.02 4.86
CA ALA A 76 22.11 28.80 5.64
C ALA A 76 21.35 27.71 4.86
N GLU A 77 20.30 28.06 4.12
CA GLU A 77 19.58 27.13 3.24
C GLU A 77 20.41 26.75 2.00
N ARG A 78 21.19 27.67 1.43
CA ARG A 78 22.14 27.34 0.36
C ARG A 78 23.24 26.40 0.85
N PHE A 79 23.70 26.56 2.09
CA PHE A 79 24.62 25.62 2.72
C PHE A 79 24.00 24.23 2.84
N ASN A 80 22.73 24.14 3.30
CA ASN A 80 21.98 22.89 3.35
C ASN A 80 21.75 22.26 1.96
N MET A 81 21.48 23.06 0.92
CA MET A 81 21.44 22.60 -0.47
C MET A 81 22.75 21.96 -0.89
N PHE A 82 23.89 22.59 -0.62
CA PHE A 82 25.19 22.01 -0.97
C PHE A 82 25.50 20.73 -0.21
N LYS A 83 25.05 20.59 1.04
CA LYS A 83 25.15 19.31 1.79
C LYS A 83 24.40 18.18 1.09
N VAL A 84 23.15 18.44 0.66
CA VAL A 84 22.34 17.45 -0.08
C VAL A 84 22.99 17.11 -1.42
N LEU A 85 23.44 18.11 -2.17
CA LEU A 85 24.06 17.93 -3.48
C LEU A 85 25.38 17.17 -3.40
N LYS A 86 26.22 17.46 -2.40
CA LYS A 86 27.45 16.71 -2.13
C LYS A 86 27.16 15.23 -1.83
N LEU A 87 26.16 14.97 -0.98
CA LEU A 87 25.75 13.60 -0.66
C LEU A 87 25.28 12.83 -1.91
N LEU A 88 24.47 13.47 -2.77
CA LEU A 88 24.02 12.86 -4.04
C LEU A 88 25.16 12.68 -5.05
N PHE A 89 26.12 13.61 -5.07
CA PHE A 89 27.31 13.50 -5.92
C PHE A 89 28.11 12.23 -5.64
N TYR A 90 28.35 11.91 -4.37
CA TYR A 90 29.04 10.66 -4.03
C TYR A 90 28.29 9.39 -4.41
N ILE A 91 26.96 9.45 -4.47
CA ILE A 91 26.13 8.30 -4.83
C ILE A 91 26.08 8.11 -6.36
N GLU A 92 25.85 9.19 -7.12
CA GLU A 92 25.61 9.10 -8.57
C GLU A 92 26.82 9.32 -9.46
N LYS A 93 27.80 10.09 -8.97
CA LYS A 93 28.86 10.65 -9.82
C LYS A 93 30.25 10.14 -9.43
N CYS A 94 30.46 9.74 -8.17
CA CYS A 94 31.65 9.00 -7.74
C CYS A 94 31.48 7.49 -7.98
N GLY A 95 32.54 6.83 -8.43
CA GLY A 95 32.55 5.40 -8.81
C GLY A 95 32.71 5.18 -10.31
N ASP A 96 32.84 3.93 -10.72
CA ASP A 96 32.92 3.53 -12.13
C ASP A 96 31.53 3.28 -12.73
N PRO A 97 31.33 3.52 -14.03
CA PRO A 97 30.11 3.06 -14.70
C PRO A 97 30.03 1.52 -14.65
N LYS A 98 28.81 0.97 -14.55
CA LYS A 98 28.54 -0.49 -14.53
C LYS A 98 29.17 -1.28 -15.69
N THR A 99 29.59 -0.59 -16.76
CA THR A 99 30.24 -1.19 -17.94
C THR A 99 31.72 -1.50 -17.74
N LYS A 100 32.39 -0.94 -16.70
CA LYS A 100 33.77 -1.29 -16.37
C LYS A 100 33.78 -2.49 -15.43
N ALA A 101 34.18 -3.66 -15.93
CA ALA A 101 34.13 -4.94 -15.22
C ALA A 101 35.17 -5.12 -14.09
N THR A 102 35.94 -4.08 -13.75
CA THR A 102 37.16 -4.18 -12.93
C THR A 102 37.06 -3.58 -11.52
N CYS A 103 35.90 -3.05 -11.12
CA CYS A 103 35.73 -2.38 -9.83
C CYS A 103 34.35 -2.69 -9.22
N ASP A 104 34.29 -2.92 -7.90
CA ASP A 104 33.05 -3.13 -7.16
C ASP A 104 32.31 -1.82 -6.82
N ASN A 105 32.91 -0.66 -7.08
CA ASN A 105 32.36 0.67 -6.78
C ASN A 105 31.59 1.26 -7.97
N TYR A 106 30.40 0.71 -8.25
CA TYR A 106 29.56 1.17 -9.35
C TYR A 106 28.72 2.41 -9.00
N ARG A 107 28.66 3.37 -9.94
CA ARG A 107 27.74 4.52 -9.83
C ARG A 107 26.28 4.05 -9.75
N VAL A 108 25.55 4.61 -8.79
CA VAL A 108 24.11 4.35 -8.59
C VAL A 108 23.34 5.61 -8.94
N GLN A 109 22.51 5.57 -9.97
CA GLN A 109 21.72 6.73 -10.42
C GLN A 109 20.50 6.95 -9.50
N ILE A 110 20.75 7.39 -8.26
CA ILE A 110 19.74 7.44 -7.19
C ILE A 110 18.55 8.33 -7.53
N THR A 111 18.73 9.43 -8.26
CA THR A 111 17.65 10.33 -8.69
C THR A 111 16.67 9.61 -9.63
N ASP A 112 17.18 8.78 -10.55
CA ASP A 112 16.30 8.00 -11.45
C ASP A 112 15.62 6.84 -10.70
N ILE A 113 16.31 6.26 -9.72
CA ILE A 113 15.75 5.25 -8.82
C ILE A 113 14.60 5.86 -8.00
N LEU A 114 14.79 7.06 -7.44
CA LEU A 114 13.77 7.79 -6.67
C LEU A 114 12.54 8.15 -7.51
N ALA A 115 12.75 8.39 -8.81
CA ALA A 115 11.68 8.68 -9.78
C ALA A 115 10.79 7.47 -10.05
N LYS A 116 11.30 6.27 -9.81
CA LYS A 116 10.63 5.00 -10.08
C LYS A 116 10.50 4.18 -8.78
N PRO A 117 9.52 4.47 -7.92
CA PRO A 117 9.29 3.72 -6.68
C PRO A 117 9.10 2.23 -6.95
N ARG A 118 9.92 1.39 -6.32
CA ARG A 118 9.91 -0.07 -6.41
C ARG A 118 10.30 -0.67 -5.09
N LEU A 119 9.78 -1.84 -4.74
CA LEU A 119 10.22 -2.60 -3.57
C LEU A 119 11.72 -2.93 -3.63
N SER A 120 12.31 -3.03 -4.82
CA SER A 120 13.77 -3.18 -5.00
C SER A 120 14.59 -1.96 -4.56
N ASN A 121 13.94 -0.82 -4.28
CA ASN A 121 14.62 0.40 -3.82
C ASN A 121 14.79 0.46 -2.31
N VAL A 122 13.97 -0.28 -1.56
CA VAL A 122 13.89 -0.20 -0.09
C VAL A 122 13.97 -1.58 0.54
N ILE A 123 14.42 -1.66 1.78
CA ILE A 123 14.27 -2.89 2.58
C ILE A 123 12.81 -2.99 2.97
N SER A 124 12.19 -4.15 2.74
CA SER A 124 10.76 -4.36 2.96
C SER A 124 10.48 -5.46 3.97
N LYS A 125 9.25 -5.51 4.48
CA LYS A 125 8.80 -6.61 5.35
C LYS A 125 8.86 -7.99 4.66
N TYR A 126 8.78 -8.02 3.32
CA TYR A 126 8.77 -9.26 2.55
C TYR A 126 10.13 -9.94 2.57
N THR A 127 11.21 -9.19 2.31
CA THR A 127 12.56 -9.73 2.28
C THR A 127 13.58 -8.66 2.67
N PRO A 128 14.67 -9.04 3.38
CA PRO A 128 15.79 -8.15 3.61
C PRO A 128 16.59 -7.89 2.32
N PHE A 129 16.44 -8.72 1.28
CA PHE A 129 17.11 -8.54 0.01
C PHE A 129 16.47 -7.39 -0.80
N SER A 130 17.27 -6.38 -1.14
CA SER A 130 16.84 -5.22 -1.93
C SER A 130 18.01 -4.72 -2.76
N VAL A 131 17.77 -4.40 -4.02
CA VAL A 131 18.83 -4.03 -4.99
C VAL A 131 19.47 -2.70 -4.63
N TYR A 132 18.65 -1.71 -4.26
CA TYR A 132 19.11 -0.37 -3.86
C TYR A 132 18.81 -0.05 -2.40
N GLY A 133 18.25 -1.00 -1.63
CA GLY A 133 17.84 -0.78 -0.24
C GLY A 133 18.95 -0.27 0.68
N GLU A 134 20.18 -0.74 0.51
CA GLU A 134 21.32 -0.24 1.29
C GLU A 134 21.69 1.21 0.91
N HIS A 135 21.78 1.53 -0.38
CA HIS A 135 22.08 2.87 -0.86
C HIS A 135 21.00 3.87 -0.45
N PHE A 136 19.72 3.51 -0.62
CA PHE A 136 18.59 4.31 -0.15
C PHE A 136 18.61 4.46 1.37
N GLY A 137 18.83 3.37 2.11
CA GLY A 137 18.88 3.39 3.58
C GLY A 137 19.97 4.30 4.14
N LYS A 138 21.16 4.31 3.52
CA LYS A 138 22.26 5.23 3.88
C LYS A 138 21.89 6.69 3.61
N LEU A 139 21.34 6.99 2.43
CA LEU A 139 20.86 8.33 2.07
C LEU A 139 19.78 8.81 3.07
N TYR A 140 18.78 7.95 3.31
CA TYR A 140 17.68 8.21 4.22
C TYR A 140 18.16 8.53 5.63
N THR A 141 19.02 7.69 6.19
CA THR A 141 19.55 7.84 7.55
C THR A 141 20.41 9.09 7.67
N SER A 142 21.22 9.40 6.65
CA SER A 142 22.07 10.61 6.63
C SER A 142 21.23 11.88 6.68
N ILE A 143 20.18 11.98 5.86
CA ILE A 143 19.26 13.12 5.88
C ILE A 143 18.46 13.16 7.19
N LYS A 144 17.94 12.01 7.64
CA LYS A 144 17.19 11.89 8.90
C LYS A 144 17.99 12.44 10.09
N SER A 145 19.30 12.16 10.15
CA SER A 145 20.17 12.56 11.26
C SER A 145 20.32 14.08 11.44
N VAL A 146 19.99 14.87 10.42
CA VAL A 146 20.17 16.34 10.43
C VAL A 146 18.86 17.12 10.30
N VAL A 147 17.72 16.43 10.31
CA VAL A 147 16.39 17.04 10.34
C VAL A 147 15.85 16.87 11.76
N ALA A 148 15.71 17.99 12.48
CA ALA A 148 15.44 18.00 13.92
C ALA A 148 14.11 17.30 14.32
N ASP A 149 13.10 17.37 13.46
CA ASP A 149 11.76 16.81 13.66
C ASP A 149 11.50 15.55 12.82
N ALA A 150 12.54 14.90 12.29
CA ALA A 150 12.41 13.80 11.33
C ALA A 150 11.51 12.65 11.83
N ASP A 151 11.68 12.22 13.09
CA ASP A 151 10.86 11.15 13.68
C ASP A 151 9.38 11.53 13.75
N GLN A 152 9.07 12.79 14.07
CA GLN A 152 7.69 13.28 14.10
C GLN A 152 7.09 13.32 12.69
N ARG A 153 7.89 13.70 11.69
CA ARG A 153 7.49 13.70 10.28
C ARG A 153 7.21 12.29 9.77
N GLU A 154 8.04 11.30 10.11
CA GLU A 154 7.76 9.89 9.78
C GLU A 154 6.45 9.43 10.38
N LEU A 155 6.24 9.66 11.68
CA LEU A 155 5.01 9.27 12.37
C LEU A 155 3.77 9.87 11.71
N ARG A 156 3.84 11.15 11.32
CA ARG A 156 2.78 11.86 10.60
C ARG A 156 2.47 11.21 9.25
N LEU A 157 3.50 10.96 8.43
CA LEU A 157 3.36 10.32 7.12
C LEU A 157 2.88 8.86 7.21
N GLU A 158 3.38 8.09 8.19
CA GLU A 158 2.94 6.72 8.45
C GLU A 158 1.46 6.68 8.87
N LYS A 159 1.03 7.63 9.71
CA LYS A 159 -0.38 7.79 10.11
C LYS A 159 -1.25 8.05 8.88
N ILE A 160 -0.86 8.99 8.02
CA ILE A 160 -1.55 9.26 6.75
C ILE A 160 -1.64 7.98 5.90
N ASN A 161 -0.53 7.27 5.73
CA ASN A 161 -0.51 6.04 4.94
C ASN A 161 -1.45 4.97 5.52
N SER A 162 -1.45 4.79 6.84
CA SER A 162 -2.29 3.81 7.54
C SER A 162 -3.79 4.07 7.35
N TYR A 163 -4.19 5.34 7.20
CA TYR A 163 -5.57 5.70 6.93
C TYR A 163 -6.01 5.28 5.53
N TRP A 164 -5.14 5.49 4.53
CA TRP A 164 -5.38 5.04 3.17
C TRP A 164 -5.37 3.52 3.03
N GLU A 165 -4.45 2.83 3.72
CA GLU A 165 -4.42 1.37 3.76
C GLU A 165 -5.72 0.82 4.35
N TYR A 166 -6.17 1.38 5.48
CA TYR A 166 -7.41 0.98 6.13
C TYR A 166 -8.64 1.06 5.22
N ILE A 167 -8.84 2.17 4.51
CA ILE A 167 -10.03 2.28 3.63
C ILE A 167 -9.90 1.37 2.39
N THR A 168 -8.68 1.09 1.94
CA THR A 168 -8.43 0.18 0.83
C THR A 168 -8.76 -1.26 1.24
N ASP A 169 -8.38 -1.66 2.45
CA ASP A 169 -8.70 -2.97 3.02
C ASP A 169 -10.21 -3.13 3.22
N LYS A 170 -10.92 -2.06 3.63
CA LYS A 170 -12.39 -2.09 3.75
C LYS A 170 -13.12 -2.38 2.44
N ILE A 171 -12.53 -2.03 1.29
CA ILE A 171 -13.10 -2.41 -0.02
C ILE A 171 -12.96 -3.92 -0.24
N PHE A 172 -11.83 -4.51 0.17
CA PHE A 172 -11.66 -5.96 0.09
C PHE A 172 -12.65 -6.69 1.02
N ASP A 173 -12.80 -6.24 2.27
CA ASP A 173 -13.81 -6.75 3.19
C ASP A 173 -15.22 -6.66 2.59
N TYR A 174 -15.51 -5.57 1.86
CA TYR A 174 -16.80 -5.40 1.20
C TYR A 174 -17.02 -6.41 0.07
N VAL A 175 -16.00 -6.67 -0.76
CA VAL A 175 -16.05 -7.60 -1.89
C VAL A 175 -16.27 -9.04 -1.42
N MET A 176 -15.74 -9.39 -0.25
CA MET A 176 -15.73 -10.76 0.26
C MET A 176 -16.80 -11.06 1.32
N ASN A 177 -17.65 -10.08 1.69
CA ASN A 177 -18.70 -10.36 2.68
C ASN A 177 -19.88 -11.13 2.10
N ASP A 178 -20.61 -11.83 2.98
CA ASP A 178 -21.74 -12.68 2.61
C ASP A 178 -22.78 -11.96 1.76
N SER A 179 -23.14 -10.72 2.13
CA SER A 179 -24.14 -9.93 1.39
C SER A 179 -23.73 -9.63 -0.05
N ALA A 180 -22.45 -9.30 -0.26
CA ALA A 180 -21.91 -9.06 -1.60
C ALA A 180 -21.81 -10.36 -2.40
N LEU A 181 -21.50 -11.48 -1.75
CA LEU A 181 -21.43 -12.81 -2.37
C LEU A 181 -22.82 -13.40 -2.69
N GLU A 182 -23.87 -13.01 -1.95
CA GLU A 182 -25.26 -13.37 -2.21
C GLU A 182 -25.91 -12.49 -3.28
N HIS A 183 -25.52 -11.22 -3.36
CA HIS A 183 -26.07 -10.22 -4.28
C HIS A 183 -24.98 -9.48 -5.08
N PRO A 184 -24.19 -10.20 -5.91
CA PRO A 184 -23.02 -9.64 -6.58
C PRO A 184 -23.37 -8.49 -7.54
N GLU A 185 -24.50 -8.52 -8.21
CA GLU A 185 -24.91 -7.43 -9.11
C GLU A 185 -25.14 -6.11 -8.37
N ASN A 186 -25.76 -6.16 -7.20
CA ASN A 186 -26.00 -4.98 -6.37
C ASN A 186 -24.68 -4.46 -5.78
N ALA A 187 -23.80 -5.39 -5.36
CA ALA A 187 -22.47 -5.03 -4.88
C ALA A 187 -21.63 -4.36 -5.97
N LEU A 188 -21.70 -4.87 -7.20
CA LEU A 188 -21.00 -4.33 -8.35
C LEU A 188 -21.46 -2.89 -8.68
N LYS A 189 -22.77 -2.64 -8.73
CA LYS A 189 -23.32 -1.28 -8.92
C LYS A 189 -22.81 -0.28 -7.89
N GLU A 190 -22.66 -0.73 -6.64
CA GLU A 190 -22.13 0.13 -5.58
C GLU A 190 -20.62 0.37 -5.74
N LEU A 191 -19.84 -0.65 -6.14
CA LEU A 191 -18.42 -0.47 -6.50
C LEU A 191 -18.24 0.45 -7.71
N GLU A 192 -19.10 0.37 -8.71
CA GLU A 192 -19.13 1.28 -9.85
C GLU A 192 -19.41 2.72 -9.44
N ARG A 193 -20.38 2.93 -8.54
CA ARG A 193 -20.64 4.25 -7.95
C ARG A 193 -19.40 4.80 -7.25
N ILE A 194 -18.74 3.97 -6.44
CA ILE A 194 -17.52 4.33 -5.71
C ILE A 194 -16.41 4.72 -6.69
N HIS A 195 -16.11 3.86 -7.66
CA HIS A 195 -15.06 4.09 -8.66
C HIS A 195 -15.35 5.37 -9.45
N CYS A 196 -16.59 5.55 -9.94
CA CYS A 196 -16.99 6.74 -10.69
C CYS A 196 -16.79 8.02 -9.87
N PHE A 197 -17.16 8.02 -8.59
CA PHE A 197 -16.96 9.17 -7.72
C PHE A 197 -15.47 9.49 -7.52
N LEU A 198 -14.66 8.50 -7.13
CA LEU A 198 -13.22 8.69 -6.91
C LEU A 198 -12.52 9.19 -8.18
N LYS A 199 -12.84 8.59 -9.33
CA LYS A 199 -12.24 8.96 -10.60
C LYS A 199 -12.64 10.37 -11.03
N THR A 200 -13.94 10.66 -11.10
CA THR A 200 -14.44 11.90 -11.73
C THR A 200 -14.52 13.09 -10.78
N LYS A 201 -14.80 12.85 -9.49
CA LYS A 201 -15.02 13.93 -8.50
C LYS A 201 -13.78 14.21 -7.66
N VAL A 202 -12.85 13.26 -7.56
CA VAL A 202 -11.61 13.45 -6.79
C VAL A 202 -10.40 13.52 -7.72
N LEU A 203 -10.05 12.41 -8.38
CA LEU A 203 -8.80 12.28 -9.15
C LEU A 203 -8.71 13.27 -10.32
N GLU A 204 -9.73 13.33 -11.18
CA GLU A 204 -9.74 14.26 -12.32
C GLU A 204 -9.64 15.72 -11.88
N ARG A 205 -10.24 16.08 -10.73
CA ARG A 205 -10.13 17.44 -10.18
C ARG A 205 -8.73 17.73 -9.65
N LEU A 206 -8.10 16.77 -8.99
CA LEU A 206 -6.72 16.88 -8.51
C LEU A 206 -5.71 17.01 -9.66
N LYS A 207 -5.90 16.27 -10.76
CA LYS A 207 -5.02 16.34 -11.94
C LYS A 207 -5.07 17.68 -12.66
N ASN A 208 -6.22 18.36 -12.59
CA ASN A 208 -6.47 19.60 -13.32
C ASN A 208 -6.05 20.86 -12.55
N HIS A 209 -5.37 20.74 -11.41
CA HIS A 209 -4.93 21.86 -10.59
C HIS A 209 -3.43 21.77 -10.34
N ASP A 210 -2.74 22.90 -10.43
CA ASP A 210 -1.35 22.99 -9.99
C ASP A 210 -1.24 22.74 -8.48
N VAL A 211 -0.06 22.29 -8.04
CA VAL A 211 0.23 22.09 -6.62
C VAL A 211 -0.04 23.39 -5.87
N ILE A 212 -1.01 23.36 -4.95
CA ILE A 212 -1.38 24.54 -4.17
C ILE A 212 -0.40 24.67 -3.01
N HIS A 213 0.39 25.74 -3.00
CA HIS A 213 1.27 26.10 -1.89
C HIS A 213 0.46 26.96 -0.90
N LEU A 214 0.01 26.35 0.21
CA LEU A 214 -0.78 27.03 1.23
C LEU A 214 0.09 27.54 2.38
N SER A 215 1.16 26.83 2.67
CA SER A 215 2.10 27.11 3.74
C SER A 215 3.34 27.86 3.24
N LYS A 216 4.14 28.36 4.18
CA LYS A 216 5.47 28.90 3.86
C LYS A 216 6.32 27.83 3.16
N PRO A 217 7.22 28.22 2.24
CA PRO A 217 8.16 27.28 1.62
C PRO A 217 8.90 26.47 2.68
N GLU A 218 8.83 25.15 2.56
CA GLU A 218 9.57 24.23 3.42
C GLU A 218 11.07 24.35 3.12
N LYS A 219 11.92 24.24 4.14
CA LYS A 219 13.38 24.34 4.02
C LYS A 219 13.98 23.15 3.24
N VAL A 220 15.23 23.27 2.79
CA VAL A 220 15.85 22.28 1.90
C VAL A 220 15.90 20.88 2.51
N LEU A 221 16.46 20.74 3.71
CA LEU A 221 16.63 19.43 4.36
C LEU A 221 15.29 18.77 4.72
N PRO A 222 14.33 19.45 5.38
CA PRO A 222 13.02 18.86 5.64
C PRO A 222 12.24 18.51 4.37
N SER A 223 12.28 19.34 3.33
CA SER A 223 11.60 19.05 2.05
C SER A 223 12.17 17.80 1.38
N PHE A 224 13.50 17.67 1.37
CA PHE A 224 14.17 16.50 0.80
C PHE A 224 13.91 15.25 1.64
N PHE A 225 13.85 15.38 2.96
CA PHE A 225 13.45 14.28 3.85
C PHE A 225 12.03 13.79 3.54
N ASN A 226 11.05 14.71 3.42
CA ASN A 226 9.68 14.37 3.05
C ASN A 226 9.63 13.62 1.71
N LEU A 227 10.42 14.03 0.71
CA LEU A 227 10.53 13.35 -0.58
C LEU A 227 10.98 11.89 -0.40
N LEU A 228 12.02 11.65 0.40
CA LEU A 228 12.53 10.30 0.66
C LEU A 228 11.53 9.44 1.45
N ALA A 229 10.87 10.02 2.46
CA ALA A 229 9.86 9.33 3.26
C ALA A 229 8.63 8.93 2.42
N CYS A 230 8.12 9.85 1.59
CA CYS A 230 7.07 9.56 0.62
C CYS A 230 7.48 8.47 -0.38
N HIS A 231 8.72 8.53 -0.92
CA HIS A 231 9.23 7.49 -1.81
C HIS A 231 9.19 6.10 -1.17
N LYS A 232 9.65 5.99 0.08
CA LYS A 232 9.65 4.74 0.86
C LYS A 232 8.23 4.15 0.98
N LEU A 233 7.23 4.99 1.26
CA LEU A 233 5.83 4.58 1.36
C LEU A 233 5.26 4.12 0.00
N LEU A 234 5.57 4.83 -1.08
CA LEU A 234 5.06 4.51 -2.43
C LEU A 234 5.66 3.23 -3.03
N CYS A 235 6.86 2.81 -2.61
CA CYS A 235 7.53 1.64 -3.17
C CYS A 235 6.68 0.37 -3.09
N ASN A 236 6.05 0.11 -1.95
CA ASN A 236 5.19 -1.07 -1.76
C ASN A 236 3.90 -0.99 -2.59
N GLU A 237 3.29 0.20 -2.66
CA GLU A 237 2.01 0.37 -3.34
C GLU A 237 2.15 0.37 -4.85
N ASN A 238 3.20 0.98 -5.39
CA ASN A 238 3.42 1.04 -6.83
C ASN A 238 3.54 -0.37 -7.43
N ASP A 239 4.38 -1.23 -6.84
CA ASP A 239 4.49 -2.62 -7.26
C ASP A 239 3.18 -3.39 -7.06
N ARG A 240 2.46 -3.20 -5.93
CA ARG A 240 1.15 -3.82 -5.69
C ARG A 240 0.14 -3.51 -6.79
N ILE A 241 0.06 -2.24 -7.21
CA ILE A 241 -0.86 -1.78 -8.24
C ILE A 241 -0.43 -2.26 -9.62
N ARG A 242 0.88 -2.24 -9.94
CA ARG A 242 1.36 -2.78 -11.22
C ARG A 242 0.96 -4.24 -11.41
N LEU A 243 1.06 -5.02 -10.33
CA LEU A 243 0.65 -6.44 -10.33
C LEU A 243 -0.83 -6.65 -10.66
N ASN A 244 -1.73 -5.67 -10.46
CA ASN A 244 -3.14 -5.76 -10.89
C ASN A 244 -3.28 -5.93 -12.41
N TYR A 245 -2.30 -5.46 -13.18
CA TYR A 245 -2.29 -5.54 -14.65
C TYR A 245 -1.49 -6.73 -15.18
N GLU A 246 -0.52 -7.21 -14.42
CA GLU A 246 0.36 -8.31 -14.82
C GLU A 246 -0.21 -9.69 -14.44
N ILE A 247 -0.96 -9.76 -13.34
CA ILE A 247 -1.57 -11.01 -12.88
C ILE A 247 -2.99 -11.11 -13.45
N CYS A 248 -3.15 -12.01 -14.42
CA CYS A 248 -4.46 -12.37 -14.96
C CYS A 248 -5.37 -12.94 -13.87
N LEU A 249 -6.64 -12.55 -13.88
CA LEU A 249 -7.67 -13.25 -13.13
C LEU A 249 -8.00 -14.54 -13.88
N ASN A 250 -7.96 -15.66 -13.17
CA ASN A 250 -8.38 -16.92 -13.73
C ASN A 250 -9.90 -16.90 -13.97
N PRO A 251 -10.40 -17.52 -15.06
CA PRO A 251 -11.82 -17.60 -15.33
C PRO A 251 -12.59 -18.14 -14.13
N PRO A 252 -13.81 -17.64 -13.86
CA PRO A 252 -14.59 -18.15 -12.75
C PRO A 252 -14.94 -19.63 -12.96
N PRO A 253 -14.87 -20.45 -11.89
CA PRO A 253 -15.40 -21.81 -11.95
C PRO A 253 -16.93 -21.77 -12.09
N ASP A 254 -17.53 -22.93 -12.40
CA ASP A 254 -18.97 -23.02 -12.54
C ASP A 254 -19.72 -22.75 -11.23
N SER A 255 -21.02 -22.44 -11.36
CA SER A 255 -21.85 -22.05 -10.21
C SER A 255 -22.02 -23.16 -9.17
N ASP A 256 -21.92 -24.43 -9.56
CA ASP A 256 -22.12 -25.56 -8.67
C ASP A 256 -20.85 -25.84 -7.86
N TYR A 257 -19.67 -25.70 -8.47
CA TYR A 257 -18.39 -25.64 -7.76
C TYR A 257 -18.41 -24.51 -6.73
N ILE A 258 -18.83 -23.30 -7.09
CA ILE A 258 -18.86 -22.16 -6.14
C ILE A 258 -19.73 -22.48 -4.92
N LYS A 259 -20.95 -23.01 -5.13
CA LYS A 259 -21.85 -23.43 -4.03
C LYS A 259 -21.22 -24.51 -3.16
N PHE A 260 -20.47 -25.42 -3.76
CA PHE A 260 -19.81 -26.51 -3.06
C PHE A 260 -18.58 -26.01 -2.28
N PHE A 261 -17.77 -25.15 -2.87
CA PHE A 261 -16.59 -24.53 -2.27
C PHE A 261 -16.94 -23.70 -1.04
N LYS A 262 -18.02 -22.91 -1.09
CA LYS A 262 -18.51 -22.14 0.08
C LYS A 262 -18.80 -23.03 1.31
N LYS A 263 -19.22 -24.29 1.10
CA LYS A 263 -19.46 -25.23 2.21
C LYS A 263 -18.16 -25.70 2.89
N SER A 264 -17.01 -25.46 2.27
CA SER A 264 -15.71 -25.91 2.78
C SER A 264 -15.09 -24.98 3.84
N GLU A 265 -15.54 -23.73 3.91
CA GLU A 265 -15.04 -22.68 4.82
C GLU A 265 -15.10 -23.07 6.31
N LYS A 266 -16.06 -23.93 6.67
CA LYS A 266 -16.24 -24.42 8.05
C LYS A 266 -15.26 -25.53 8.46
N TYR A 267 -14.43 -26.04 7.54
CA TYR A 267 -13.52 -27.13 7.81
C TYR A 267 -12.07 -26.66 7.95
N LYS A 268 -11.36 -27.25 8.91
CA LYS A 268 -9.92 -27.07 9.10
C LYS A 268 -9.19 -28.36 8.71
N ALA A 269 -8.07 -28.22 8.01
CA ALA A 269 -7.17 -29.31 7.66
C ALA A 269 -5.91 -29.23 8.53
N GLU A 270 -5.69 -30.26 9.35
CA GLU A 270 -4.42 -30.43 10.06
C GLU A 270 -3.28 -30.71 9.08
N TRP A 271 -2.04 -30.37 9.44
CA TRP A 271 -0.92 -30.54 8.50
C TRP A 271 -0.65 -32.01 8.10
N ASP A 272 -0.96 -32.95 8.98
CA ASP A 272 -0.78 -34.39 8.72
C ASP A 272 -1.75 -34.90 7.65
N TYR A 273 -2.86 -34.18 7.45
CA TYR A 273 -3.85 -34.44 6.41
C TYR A 273 -3.25 -34.46 4.99
N LEU A 274 -2.17 -33.69 4.75
CA LEU A 274 -1.48 -33.68 3.46
C LEU A 274 -0.94 -35.07 3.06
N SER A 275 -0.61 -35.92 4.05
CA SER A 275 -0.17 -37.29 3.79
C SER A 275 -1.30 -38.15 3.20
N LEU A 276 -2.54 -37.94 3.65
CA LEU A 276 -3.73 -38.62 3.11
C LEU A 276 -4.02 -38.17 1.68
N VAL A 277 -3.95 -36.86 1.41
CA VAL A 277 -4.10 -36.29 0.06
C VAL A 277 -3.05 -36.87 -0.90
N LYS A 278 -1.77 -36.92 -0.49
CA LYS A 278 -0.69 -37.54 -1.29
C LYS A 278 -0.93 -39.02 -1.55
N ALA A 279 -1.41 -39.76 -0.56
CA ALA A 279 -1.69 -41.19 -0.71
C ALA A 279 -2.85 -41.43 -1.68
N ARG A 280 -3.91 -40.62 -1.61
CA ARG A 280 -5.05 -40.69 -2.53
C ARG A 280 -4.65 -40.35 -3.96
N LEU A 281 -3.85 -39.30 -4.20
CA LEU A 281 -3.31 -38.95 -5.52
C LEU A 281 -2.46 -40.07 -6.15
N LYS A 282 -1.89 -40.96 -5.34
CA LYS A 282 -1.12 -42.13 -5.78
C LYS A 282 -1.97 -43.41 -5.89
N ASN A 283 -3.29 -43.31 -5.78
CA ASN A 283 -4.24 -44.43 -5.72
C ASN A 283 -3.91 -45.46 -4.62
N LYS A 284 -3.41 -45.00 -3.48
CA LYS A 284 -3.02 -45.86 -2.33
C LYS A 284 -3.96 -45.76 -1.13
N ASN A 285 -4.97 -44.89 -1.18
CA ASN A 285 -5.89 -44.63 -0.07
C ASN A 285 -7.26 -44.20 -0.65
N ASN A 286 -8.36 -44.60 0.00
CA ASN A 286 -9.75 -44.22 -0.35
C ASN A 286 -10.39 -43.39 0.77
N ASP A 287 -9.59 -42.57 1.46
CA ASP A 287 -10.07 -41.69 2.51
C ASP A 287 -11.08 -40.67 1.94
N PRO A 288 -12.34 -40.64 2.42
CA PRO A 288 -13.39 -39.78 1.87
C PRO A 288 -13.10 -38.28 2.03
N ALA A 289 -12.37 -37.90 3.08
CA ALA A 289 -11.99 -36.51 3.27
C ALA A 289 -10.93 -36.14 2.23
N ALA A 290 -9.88 -36.95 2.05
CA ALA A 290 -8.85 -36.70 1.06
C ALA A 290 -9.44 -36.62 -0.36
N GLU A 291 -10.45 -37.44 -0.68
CA GLU A 291 -11.21 -37.38 -1.92
C GLU A 291 -11.99 -36.06 -2.05
N PHE A 292 -12.66 -35.62 -0.99
CA PHE A 292 -13.34 -34.32 -0.96
C PHE A 292 -12.38 -33.16 -1.22
N ALA A 293 -11.19 -33.16 -0.59
CA ALA A 293 -10.19 -32.11 -0.81
C ALA A 293 -9.65 -32.14 -2.25
N ILE A 294 -9.40 -33.31 -2.82
CA ILE A 294 -8.96 -33.45 -4.22
C ILE A 294 -10.01 -32.94 -5.19
N ALA A 295 -11.29 -33.27 -4.96
CA ALA A 295 -12.39 -32.75 -5.76
C ALA A 295 -12.45 -31.21 -5.72
N LEU A 296 -12.21 -30.59 -4.56
CA LEU A 296 -12.10 -29.13 -4.49
C LEU A 296 -10.89 -28.61 -5.27
N ILE A 297 -9.71 -29.25 -5.13
CA ILE A 297 -8.48 -28.84 -5.84
C ILE A 297 -8.66 -28.92 -7.36
N SER A 298 -9.26 -29.99 -7.89
CA SER A 298 -9.44 -30.22 -9.32
C SER A 298 -10.69 -29.57 -9.93
N TYR A 299 -11.40 -28.73 -9.17
CA TYR A 299 -12.69 -28.16 -9.59
C TYR A 299 -13.75 -29.21 -9.93
N GLY A 300 -13.71 -30.37 -9.26
CA GLY A 300 -14.60 -31.50 -9.49
C GLY A 300 -14.27 -32.35 -10.71
N ASN A 301 -13.20 -32.01 -11.45
CA ASN A 301 -12.78 -32.75 -12.63
C ASN A 301 -11.89 -33.94 -12.27
N ASP A 302 -11.90 -34.94 -13.13
CA ASP A 302 -10.93 -36.03 -13.08
C ASP A 302 -9.51 -35.50 -13.36
N ILE A 303 -8.53 -36.06 -12.67
CA ILE A 303 -7.12 -35.66 -12.82
C ILE A 303 -6.43 -36.63 -13.76
N ASP A 304 -5.92 -36.10 -14.87
CA ASP A 304 -5.13 -36.88 -15.81
C ASP A 304 -3.85 -37.40 -15.15
N TYR A 305 -3.47 -38.65 -15.50
CA TYR A 305 -2.28 -39.30 -14.93
C TYR A 305 -1.00 -38.47 -15.16
N ALA A 306 -0.92 -37.75 -16.28
CA ALA A 306 0.20 -36.88 -16.62
C ALA A 306 0.36 -35.69 -15.64
N ASP A 307 -0.74 -35.26 -15.02
CA ASP A 307 -0.82 -34.05 -14.20
C ASP A 307 -0.67 -34.32 -12.71
N ILE A 308 -0.82 -35.57 -12.27
CA ILE A 308 -0.61 -35.99 -10.87
C ILE A 308 0.71 -35.45 -10.28
N LYS A 309 1.76 -35.35 -11.10
CA LYS A 309 3.06 -34.77 -10.68
C LYS A 309 2.96 -33.31 -10.23
N HIS A 310 2.08 -32.50 -10.85
CA HIS A 310 1.84 -31.10 -10.53
C HIS A 310 1.13 -30.97 -9.18
N TYR A 311 0.12 -31.82 -8.95
CA TYR A 311 -0.61 -31.91 -7.69
C TYR A 311 0.31 -32.34 -6.56
N LEU A 312 1.10 -33.41 -6.75
CA LEU A 312 2.07 -33.87 -5.74
C LEU A 312 3.07 -32.77 -5.37
N TYR A 313 3.60 -32.06 -6.37
CA TYR A 313 4.49 -30.93 -6.15
C TYR A 313 3.81 -29.81 -5.35
N ALA A 314 2.57 -29.47 -5.66
CA ALA A 314 1.83 -28.44 -4.95
C ALA A 314 1.59 -28.84 -3.48
N VAL A 315 1.22 -30.09 -3.20
CA VAL A 315 1.07 -30.59 -1.83
C VAL A 315 2.41 -30.59 -1.07
N ASP A 316 3.53 -30.82 -1.74
CA ASP A 316 4.87 -30.70 -1.13
C ASP A 316 5.25 -29.25 -0.78
N LYS A 317 4.69 -28.26 -1.49
CA LYS A 317 5.09 -26.84 -1.38
C LYS A 317 4.07 -25.94 -0.69
N VAL A 318 2.88 -26.46 -0.39
CA VAL A 318 1.78 -25.69 0.25
C VAL A 318 2.22 -25.00 1.54
N LYS A 319 3.00 -25.67 2.40
CA LYS A 319 3.50 -25.10 3.67
C LYS A 319 4.41 -23.89 3.45
N THR A 320 5.20 -23.87 2.37
CA THR A 320 6.07 -22.73 2.05
C THR A 320 5.26 -21.48 1.74
N VAL A 321 4.16 -21.63 0.97
CA VAL A 321 3.29 -20.51 0.62
C VAL A 321 2.41 -20.10 1.80
N ALA A 322 1.91 -21.06 2.59
CA ALA A 322 1.14 -20.80 3.80
C ALA A 322 1.93 -19.94 4.81
N ALA A 323 3.22 -20.22 4.99
CA ALA A 323 4.11 -19.42 5.85
C ALA A 323 4.21 -17.95 5.43
N TRP A 324 4.05 -17.64 4.13
CA TRP A 324 3.99 -16.26 3.67
C TRP A 324 2.70 -15.56 4.10
N ILE A 325 1.57 -16.27 4.08
CA ILE A 325 0.29 -15.74 4.56
C ILE A 325 0.37 -15.47 6.06
N GLU A 326 0.86 -16.42 6.86
CA GLU A 326 1.05 -16.22 8.31
C GLU A 326 1.88 -14.96 8.59
N LYS A 327 3.03 -14.83 7.91
CA LYS A 327 3.94 -13.70 8.07
C LYS A 327 3.34 -12.36 7.65
N TYR A 328 2.60 -12.30 6.54
CA TYR A 328 2.19 -11.02 5.93
C TYR A 328 0.74 -10.62 6.16
N LYS A 329 -0.12 -11.57 6.53
CA LYS A 329 -1.54 -11.37 6.82
C LYS A 329 -1.91 -11.59 8.28
N GLY A 330 -0.98 -12.02 9.13
CA GLY A 330 -1.19 -12.18 10.57
C GLY A 330 -2.09 -13.36 10.92
N SER A 331 -2.09 -14.39 10.08
CA SER A 331 -2.77 -15.66 10.35
C SER A 331 -1.87 -16.59 11.16
N ASP A 332 -2.49 -17.51 11.91
CA ASP A 332 -1.80 -18.58 12.63
C ASP A 332 -2.28 -19.93 12.06
N PHE A 333 -1.36 -20.65 11.43
CA PHE A 333 -1.58 -21.99 10.88
C PHE A 333 -0.73 -23.05 11.59
N SER A 334 -0.21 -22.78 12.79
CA SER A 334 0.59 -23.74 13.57
C SER A 334 -0.09 -25.11 13.70
N ASP A 335 -1.38 -25.13 14.07
CA ASP A 335 -2.19 -26.33 14.27
C ASP A 335 -2.98 -26.76 13.01
N GLY A 336 -2.62 -26.26 11.83
CA GLY A 336 -3.31 -26.53 10.57
C GLY A 336 -4.01 -25.30 9.99
N ILE A 337 -4.61 -25.49 8.81
CA ILE A 337 -5.05 -24.41 7.92
C ILE A 337 -6.54 -24.58 7.54
N PRO A 338 -7.32 -23.50 7.36
CA PRO A 338 -8.65 -23.60 6.75
C PRO A 338 -8.60 -24.36 5.41
N LEU A 339 -9.55 -25.27 5.20
CA LEU A 339 -9.52 -26.17 4.03
C LEU A 339 -9.64 -25.41 2.71
N ASP A 340 -10.47 -24.39 2.67
CA ASP A 340 -10.61 -23.47 1.54
C ASP A 340 -9.27 -22.81 1.19
N MET A 341 -8.54 -22.30 2.18
CA MET A 341 -7.22 -21.69 1.98
C MET A 341 -6.18 -22.72 1.52
N LEU A 342 -6.23 -23.95 2.05
CA LEU A 342 -5.37 -25.05 1.58
C LEU A 342 -5.60 -25.31 0.09
N VAL A 343 -6.87 -25.44 -0.32
CA VAL A 343 -7.27 -25.66 -1.71
C VAL A 343 -6.78 -24.52 -2.60
N ILE A 344 -7.01 -23.27 -2.19
CA ILE A 344 -6.60 -22.06 -2.91
C ILE A 344 -5.08 -22.06 -3.17
N ILE A 345 -4.27 -22.34 -2.14
CA ILE A 345 -2.81 -22.37 -2.30
C ILE A 345 -2.38 -23.49 -3.26
N ILE A 346 -2.98 -24.68 -3.15
CA ILE A 346 -2.63 -25.81 -4.01
C ILE A 346 -3.02 -25.51 -5.47
N GLN A 347 -4.22 -24.98 -5.72
CA GLN A 347 -4.66 -24.57 -7.05
C GLN A 347 -3.71 -23.55 -7.68
N GLU A 348 -3.28 -22.55 -6.91
CA GLU A 348 -2.33 -21.55 -7.39
C GLU A 348 -0.93 -22.12 -7.65
N LEU A 349 -0.47 -23.08 -6.85
CA LEU A 349 0.78 -23.79 -7.10
C LEU A 349 0.73 -24.65 -8.37
N ILE A 350 -0.40 -25.30 -8.65
CA ILE A 350 -0.61 -26.08 -9.88
C ILE A 350 -0.61 -25.14 -11.08
N ASP A 351 -1.44 -24.09 -11.07
CA ASP A 351 -1.56 -23.08 -12.12
C ASP A 351 -0.19 -22.50 -12.51
N ASN A 352 0.59 -22.04 -11.52
CA ASN A 352 1.91 -21.48 -11.76
C ASN A 352 2.93 -22.51 -12.28
N LYS A 353 2.79 -23.78 -11.89
CA LYS A 353 3.69 -24.86 -12.30
C LYS A 353 3.45 -25.28 -13.75
N GLU A 354 2.20 -25.21 -14.20
CA GLU A 354 1.76 -25.52 -15.56
C GLU A 354 2.03 -24.34 -16.51
N ASN A 355 1.56 -23.15 -16.14
CA ASN A 355 1.61 -21.96 -17.01
C ASN A 355 2.93 -21.20 -16.95
N GLY A 356 3.71 -21.38 -15.87
CA GLY A 356 5.05 -20.81 -15.76
C GLY A 356 5.06 -19.28 -15.62
N ASP A 357 4.07 -18.74 -14.90
CA ASP A 357 3.84 -17.30 -14.76
C ASP A 357 5.09 -16.49 -14.39
N LYS A 358 5.15 -15.32 -15.01
CA LYS A 358 6.22 -14.35 -14.83
C LYS A 358 5.66 -12.97 -14.60
N ILE A 359 6.28 -12.25 -13.68
CA ILE A 359 5.98 -10.84 -13.42
C ILE A 359 7.17 -9.98 -13.83
N SER A 360 6.90 -8.72 -14.11
CA SER A 360 7.93 -7.72 -14.35
C SER A 360 8.59 -7.33 -13.02
N ASN A 361 9.92 -7.34 -12.95
CA ASN A 361 10.70 -6.71 -11.87
C ASN A 361 11.51 -5.55 -12.46
N ASP A 362 10.83 -4.53 -12.99
CA ASP A 362 11.40 -3.46 -13.82
C ASP A 362 12.06 -2.32 -13.04
N TYR A 363 12.78 -2.61 -11.95
CA TYR A 363 13.52 -1.56 -11.26
C TYR A 363 14.54 -0.88 -12.17
N TYR A 364 14.88 0.36 -11.82
CA TYR A 364 15.73 1.19 -12.67
C TYR A 364 17.08 0.50 -12.95
N GLY A 365 17.50 0.48 -14.22
CA GLY A 365 18.76 -0.12 -14.65
C GLY A 365 18.76 -1.66 -14.77
N TYR A 366 17.61 -2.32 -14.63
CA TYR A 366 17.51 -3.77 -14.83
C TYR A 366 17.01 -4.13 -16.24
N ASN A 367 17.81 -4.92 -16.95
CA ASN A 367 17.53 -5.26 -18.35
C ASN A 367 16.72 -6.55 -18.51
N ASN A 368 16.70 -7.45 -17.51
CA ASN A 368 15.98 -8.73 -17.60
C ASN A 368 14.61 -8.66 -16.96
N LYS A 369 13.66 -8.07 -17.68
CA LYS A 369 12.34 -7.67 -17.19
C LYS A 369 11.59 -8.73 -16.35
N TYR A 370 11.67 -10.02 -16.67
CA TYR A 370 10.73 -11.02 -16.15
C TYR A 370 11.31 -11.95 -15.08
N ARG A 371 10.58 -12.13 -13.98
CA ARG A 371 10.87 -13.08 -12.89
C ARG A 371 9.78 -14.12 -12.79
N SER A 372 10.16 -15.40 -12.74
CA SER A 372 9.21 -16.50 -12.54
C SER A 372 8.77 -16.57 -11.07
N LEU A 373 7.46 -16.68 -10.86
CA LEU A 373 6.86 -16.83 -9.53
C LEU A 373 7.32 -18.10 -8.81
N MET A 374 7.59 -19.17 -9.56
CA MET A 374 8.11 -20.44 -9.04
C MET A 374 9.50 -20.35 -8.43
N THR A 375 10.26 -19.30 -8.72
CA THR A 375 11.60 -19.09 -8.13
C THR A 375 11.50 -18.88 -6.62
N ALA A 376 10.48 -18.15 -6.15
CA ALA A 376 10.26 -17.91 -4.73
C ALA A 376 9.86 -19.18 -3.98
N VAL A 377 9.11 -20.09 -4.61
CA VAL A 377 8.73 -21.38 -4.01
C VAL A 377 9.93 -22.32 -3.89
N LYS A 378 10.87 -22.25 -4.85
CA LYS A 378 12.10 -23.06 -4.83
C LYS A 378 13.12 -22.53 -3.82
N ASN A 379 13.31 -21.21 -3.78
CA ASN A 379 14.32 -20.53 -2.95
C ASN A 379 13.66 -19.39 -2.13
N PRO A 380 12.85 -19.71 -1.11
CA PRO A 380 12.05 -18.71 -0.38
C PRO A 380 12.88 -17.63 0.29
N ASN A 381 14.07 -17.98 0.79
CA ASN A 381 14.97 -17.04 1.48
C ASN A 381 15.62 -16.00 0.56
N MET A 382 15.61 -16.23 -0.76
CA MET A 382 16.19 -15.34 -1.78
C MET A 382 15.12 -14.76 -2.70
N ALA A 383 13.84 -14.88 -2.33
CA ALA A 383 12.75 -14.39 -3.15
C ALA A 383 12.73 -12.85 -3.19
N ASP A 384 12.64 -12.30 -4.40
CA ASP A 384 12.42 -10.87 -4.63
C ASP A 384 11.11 -10.43 -3.94
N ALA A 385 11.10 -9.27 -3.29
CA ALA A 385 9.93 -8.74 -2.58
C ALA A 385 8.66 -8.69 -3.46
N VAL A 386 8.82 -8.23 -4.71
CA VAL A 386 7.71 -8.13 -5.67
C VAL A 386 7.14 -9.50 -6.07
N VAL A 387 7.96 -10.55 -6.06
CA VAL A 387 7.51 -11.93 -6.34
C VAL A 387 6.67 -12.46 -5.18
N LEU A 388 7.08 -12.19 -3.94
CA LEU A 388 6.30 -12.55 -2.75
C LEU A 388 4.96 -11.79 -2.72
N GLN A 389 4.99 -10.49 -3.04
CA GLN A 389 3.77 -9.68 -3.14
C GLN A 389 2.82 -10.19 -4.23
N ALA A 390 3.34 -10.62 -5.38
CA ALA A 390 2.56 -11.23 -6.45
C ALA A 390 1.87 -12.52 -6.02
N TRP A 391 2.55 -13.38 -5.25
CA TRP A 391 1.93 -14.57 -4.67
C TRP A 391 0.76 -14.25 -3.76
N ILE A 392 0.94 -13.31 -2.82
CA ILE A 392 -0.15 -12.86 -1.93
C ILE A 392 -1.34 -12.35 -2.75
N LYS A 393 -1.06 -11.56 -3.80
CA LYS A 393 -2.12 -11.06 -4.68
C LYS A 393 -2.84 -12.18 -5.43
N LYS A 394 -2.11 -13.15 -6.00
CA LYS A 394 -2.69 -14.33 -6.67
C LYS A 394 -3.65 -15.09 -5.75
N LEU A 395 -3.25 -15.29 -4.49
CA LEU A 395 -4.08 -15.96 -3.49
C LEU A 395 -5.36 -15.16 -3.16
N GLU A 396 -5.26 -13.84 -2.97
CA GLU A 396 -6.44 -12.97 -2.77
C GLU A 396 -7.42 -13.08 -3.95
N ASN A 397 -6.91 -13.08 -5.17
CA ASN A 397 -7.74 -13.20 -6.36
C ASN A 397 -8.39 -14.57 -6.46
N ARG A 398 -7.64 -15.66 -6.25
CA ARG A 398 -8.19 -17.02 -6.29
C ARG A 398 -9.27 -17.20 -5.24
N THR A 399 -9.06 -16.64 -4.05
CA THR A 399 -10.07 -16.61 -2.99
C THR A 399 -11.34 -15.98 -3.54
N ALA A 400 -11.28 -14.73 -4.02
CA ALA A 400 -12.45 -14.05 -4.58
C ALA A 400 -13.13 -14.85 -5.71
N VAL A 401 -12.34 -15.41 -6.63
CA VAL A 401 -12.86 -16.18 -7.77
C VAL A 401 -13.59 -17.46 -7.32
N ASN A 402 -13.00 -18.23 -6.40
CA ASN A 402 -13.62 -19.46 -5.89
C ASN A 402 -14.90 -19.20 -5.08
N PHE A 403 -15.00 -18.03 -4.44
CA PHE A 403 -16.22 -17.60 -3.74
C PHE A 403 -17.26 -16.93 -4.67
N GLY A 404 -16.97 -16.80 -5.96
CA GLY A 404 -17.89 -16.24 -6.97
C GLY A 404 -17.86 -14.72 -7.11
N ALA A 405 -16.81 -14.06 -6.61
CA ALA A 405 -16.65 -12.60 -6.61
C ALA A 405 -15.77 -12.08 -7.76
N PHE A 406 -15.77 -12.73 -8.93
CA PHE A 406 -14.89 -12.39 -10.06
C PHE A 406 -15.03 -10.92 -10.52
N ASP A 407 -16.25 -10.46 -10.83
CA ASP A 407 -16.46 -9.09 -11.28
C ASP A 407 -16.19 -8.07 -10.16
N LEU A 408 -16.47 -8.45 -8.92
CA LEU A 408 -16.25 -7.62 -7.74
C LEU A 408 -14.75 -7.38 -7.50
N ILE A 409 -13.92 -8.43 -7.59
CA ILE A 409 -12.47 -8.29 -7.41
C ILE A 409 -11.83 -7.52 -8.57
N GLN A 410 -12.33 -7.70 -9.80
CA GLN A 410 -11.90 -6.90 -10.94
C GLN A 410 -12.19 -5.42 -10.69
N LYS A 411 -13.42 -5.08 -10.26
CA LYS A 411 -13.79 -3.69 -9.98
C LYS A 411 -13.01 -3.11 -8.80
N LYS A 412 -12.72 -3.91 -7.78
CA LYS A 412 -11.87 -3.53 -6.65
C LYS A 412 -10.47 -3.13 -7.09
N ARG A 413 -9.85 -3.86 -8.03
CA ARG A 413 -8.53 -3.52 -8.58
C ARG A 413 -8.54 -2.14 -9.25
N GLU A 414 -9.60 -1.79 -9.98
CA GLU A 414 -9.74 -0.46 -10.60
C GLU A 414 -9.83 0.66 -9.56
N ILE A 415 -10.58 0.42 -8.47
CA ILE A 415 -10.69 1.37 -7.36
C ILE A 415 -9.33 1.55 -6.67
N GLU A 416 -8.60 0.46 -6.41
CA GLU A 416 -7.25 0.50 -5.84
C GLU A 416 -6.29 1.33 -6.69
N THR A 417 -6.31 1.17 -8.02
CA THR A 417 -5.50 2.00 -8.92
C THR A 417 -5.86 3.47 -8.76
N THR A 418 -7.15 3.80 -8.76
CA THR A 418 -7.62 5.19 -8.62
C THR A 418 -7.16 5.80 -7.29
N ILE A 419 -7.27 5.06 -6.19
CA ILE A 419 -6.78 5.49 -4.87
C ILE A 419 -5.26 5.75 -4.92
N TYR A 420 -4.49 4.84 -5.52
CA TYR A 420 -3.05 5.00 -5.64
C TYR A 420 -2.65 6.25 -6.44
N GLU A 421 -3.35 6.56 -7.53
CA GLU A 421 -3.11 7.79 -8.29
C GLU A 421 -3.41 9.05 -7.44
N ILE A 422 -4.50 9.04 -6.67
CA ILE A 422 -4.82 10.13 -5.72
C ILE A 422 -3.68 10.29 -4.71
N LYS A 423 -3.24 9.20 -4.07
CA LYS A 423 -2.14 9.22 -3.10
C LYS A 423 -0.84 9.73 -3.70
N SER A 424 -0.51 9.32 -4.93
CA SER A 424 0.70 9.75 -5.63
C SER A 424 0.73 11.27 -5.84
N ILE A 425 -0.42 11.88 -6.13
CA ILE A 425 -0.55 13.35 -6.21
C ILE A 425 -0.37 13.98 -4.83
N ILE A 426 -1.02 13.46 -3.77
CA ILE A 426 -0.88 13.99 -2.40
C ILE A 426 0.58 13.92 -1.93
N TYR A 427 1.28 12.82 -2.20
CA TYR A 427 2.68 12.64 -1.78
C TYR A 427 3.70 13.40 -2.64
N SER A 428 3.24 14.06 -3.71
CA SER A 428 4.06 14.98 -4.49
C SER A 428 4.25 16.34 -3.79
N TYR A 429 3.38 16.67 -2.82
CA TYR A 429 3.54 17.86 -1.98
C TYR A 429 4.79 17.72 -1.12
N ARG A 430 5.73 18.66 -1.27
CA ARG A 430 7.05 18.60 -0.60
C ARG A 430 7.08 19.28 0.77
N ASN A 431 6.08 20.13 1.05
CA ASN A 431 5.82 20.66 2.38
C ASN A 431 4.87 19.70 3.12
N LEU A 432 5.24 19.30 4.34
CA LEU A 432 4.47 18.32 5.12
C LEU A 432 3.11 18.87 5.57
N ASP A 433 3.03 20.15 5.94
CA ASP A 433 1.78 20.77 6.40
C ASP A 433 0.78 20.91 5.23
N ASP A 434 1.27 21.27 4.04
CA ASP A 434 0.45 21.28 2.82
C ASP A 434 -0.02 19.87 2.46
N LEU A 435 0.88 18.88 2.53
CA LEU A 435 0.54 17.48 2.30
C LEU A 435 -0.54 17.01 3.27
N GLU A 436 -0.41 17.31 4.56
CA GLU A 436 -1.40 16.95 5.57
C GLU A 436 -2.74 17.63 5.37
N PHE A 437 -2.73 18.93 5.05
CA PHE A 437 -3.94 19.66 4.78
C PHE A 437 -4.69 19.05 3.58
N VAL A 438 -4.00 18.90 2.45
CA VAL A 438 -4.59 18.31 1.23
C VAL A 438 -5.05 16.88 1.52
N ASN A 439 -4.24 16.09 2.20
CA ASN A 439 -4.62 14.74 2.61
C ASN A 439 -5.88 14.72 3.46
N SER A 440 -6.00 15.58 4.47
CA SER A 440 -7.15 15.58 5.39
C SER A 440 -8.47 15.80 4.66
N VAL A 441 -8.48 16.70 3.66
CA VAL A 441 -9.66 17.02 2.87
C VAL A 441 -9.95 15.89 1.88
N ILE A 442 -8.94 15.44 1.13
CA ILE A 442 -9.12 14.45 0.06
C ILE A 442 -9.42 13.06 0.62
N TYR A 443 -8.74 12.67 1.70
CA TYR A 443 -9.00 11.43 2.40
C TYR A 443 -10.44 11.37 2.88
N HIS A 444 -10.95 12.46 3.48
CA HIS A 444 -12.31 12.52 3.99
C HIS A 444 -13.36 12.28 2.90
N PHE A 445 -13.26 12.95 1.75
CA PHE A 445 -14.14 12.71 0.61
C PHE A 445 -14.01 11.28 0.06
N SER A 446 -12.80 10.76 0.00
CA SER A 446 -12.52 9.42 -0.53
C SER A 446 -13.07 8.34 0.40
N ALA A 447 -12.82 8.45 1.70
CA ALA A 447 -13.29 7.50 2.70
C ALA A 447 -14.82 7.45 2.75
N ARG A 448 -15.50 8.61 2.81
CA ARG A 448 -16.98 8.66 2.77
C ARG A 448 -17.55 7.99 1.54
N SER A 449 -16.95 8.25 0.38
CA SER A 449 -17.47 7.73 -0.89
C SER A 449 -17.27 6.22 -1.03
N ILE A 450 -16.13 5.69 -0.55
CA ILE A 450 -15.77 4.26 -0.55
C ILE A 450 -16.70 3.41 0.32
N MET A 451 -17.23 3.96 1.41
CA MET A 451 -18.15 3.22 2.26
C MET A 451 -19.49 2.99 1.56
N SER A 452 -19.81 1.71 1.34
CA SER A 452 -21.08 1.31 0.72
C SER A 452 -22.27 1.82 1.53
N ARG A 453 -23.38 2.14 0.85
CA ARG A 453 -24.61 2.58 1.52
C ARG A 453 -25.15 1.51 2.48
N SER A 454 -25.02 0.24 2.14
CA SER A 454 -25.42 -0.88 3.00
C SER A 454 -24.59 -0.95 4.28
N LEU A 455 -23.27 -0.80 4.18
CA LEU A 455 -22.39 -0.76 5.34
C LEU A 455 -22.70 0.46 6.23
N ALA A 456 -22.91 1.63 5.63
CA ALA A 456 -23.31 2.84 6.36
C ALA A 456 -24.62 2.62 7.13
N MET A 457 -25.63 1.98 6.52
CA MET A 457 -26.88 1.64 7.21
C MET A 457 -26.66 0.66 8.36
N ASN A 458 -25.82 -0.37 8.19
CA ASN A 458 -25.48 -1.31 9.26
C ASN A 458 -24.83 -0.59 10.46
N ILE A 459 -23.90 0.32 10.19
CA ILE A 459 -23.29 1.18 11.23
C ILE A 459 -24.36 2.02 11.95
N GLY A 460 -25.34 2.53 11.20
CA GLY A 460 -26.51 3.20 11.78
C GLY A 460 -27.30 2.34 12.74
N TYR A 461 -27.59 1.08 12.37
CA TYR A 461 -28.27 0.12 13.25
C TYR A 461 -27.45 -0.14 14.53
N CYS A 462 -26.15 -0.42 14.40
CA CYS A 462 -25.26 -0.59 15.55
C CYS A 462 -25.22 0.66 16.44
N PHE A 463 -25.28 1.85 15.84
CA PHE A 463 -25.32 3.11 16.57
C PHE A 463 -26.63 3.28 17.36
N ALA A 464 -27.78 2.92 16.77
CA ALA A 464 -29.05 2.90 17.47
C ALA A 464 -29.05 1.92 18.66
N GLU A 465 -28.44 0.74 18.51
CA GLU A 465 -28.25 -0.21 19.61
C GLU A 465 -27.39 0.38 20.74
N LYS A 466 -26.32 1.12 20.41
CA LYS A 466 -25.51 1.83 21.40
C LYS A 466 -26.31 2.91 22.15
N ILE A 467 -27.16 3.67 21.46
CA ILE A 467 -28.03 4.64 22.14
C ILE A 467 -28.96 3.90 23.11
N ASN A 468 -29.57 2.78 22.67
CA ASN A 468 -30.42 1.95 23.52
C ASN A 468 -29.69 1.43 24.76
N TYR A 469 -28.43 1.01 24.64
CA TYR A 469 -27.61 0.60 25.77
C TYR A 469 -27.55 1.68 26.87
N TYR A 470 -27.45 2.95 26.48
CA TYR A 470 -27.38 4.10 27.39
C TYR A 470 -28.74 4.62 27.88
N LEU A 471 -29.86 4.12 27.37
CA LEU A 471 -31.19 4.44 27.90
C LEU A 471 -31.48 3.61 29.16
N ASN A 472 -32.36 4.10 30.05
CA ASN A 472 -32.79 3.29 31.19
C ASN A 472 -33.75 2.18 30.72
N ASP A 473 -33.88 1.10 31.50
CA ASP A 473 -34.62 -0.11 31.06
C ASP A 473 -36.11 0.15 30.74
N LYS A 474 -36.72 1.20 31.34
CA LYS A 474 -38.09 1.61 31.01
C LYS A 474 -38.22 2.25 29.62
N LEU A 475 -37.16 2.88 29.12
CA LEU A 475 -37.13 3.57 27.83
C LEU A 475 -36.67 2.66 26.69
N LYS A 476 -35.78 1.70 26.96
CA LYS A 476 -35.28 0.71 25.97
C LYS A 476 -36.41 0.03 25.20
N ASN A 477 -37.51 -0.32 25.88
CA ASN A 477 -38.64 -1.03 25.29
C ASN A 477 -39.70 -0.11 24.65
N ARG A 478 -39.49 1.20 24.64
CA ARG A 478 -40.48 2.20 24.19
C ARG A 478 -40.01 3.04 23.01
N ILE A 479 -38.75 2.95 22.64
CA ILE A 479 -38.14 3.78 21.59
C ILE A 479 -37.72 2.88 20.43
N THR A 480 -38.19 3.23 19.24
CA THR A 480 -37.77 2.61 17.99
C THR A 480 -37.08 3.66 17.14
N PHE A 481 -35.82 3.42 16.78
CA PHE A 481 -35.08 4.28 15.87
C PHE A 481 -35.47 3.95 14.42
N TYR A 482 -35.93 4.95 13.68
CA TYR A 482 -36.21 4.81 12.25
C TYR A 482 -35.11 5.49 11.44
N MET A 483 -34.43 4.72 10.60
CA MET A 483 -33.42 5.21 9.66
C MET A 483 -33.98 5.10 8.25
N GLY A 484 -34.39 6.25 7.70
CA GLY A 484 -34.92 6.31 6.34
C GLY A 484 -33.80 6.09 5.30
N PRO A 485 -34.05 5.31 4.23
CA PRO A 485 -33.03 4.98 3.23
C PRO A 485 -32.63 6.16 2.32
N GLU A 486 -33.32 7.30 2.40
CA GLU A 486 -33.22 8.41 1.43
C GLU A 486 -32.45 9.64 1.93
N GLY A 487 -32.06 9.67 3.21
CA GLY A 487 -31.27 10.78 3.75
C GLY A 487 -29.79 10.63 3.44
N ILE A 488 -29.30 11.24 2.35
CA ILE A 488 -27.85 11.29 2.03
C ILE A 488 -27.03 11.74 3.25
N ASN A 489 -27.53 12.73 3.99
CA ASN A 489 -26.88 13.27 5.18
C ASN A 489 -26.79 12.26 6.34
N VAL A 490 -27.75 11.34 6.47
CA VAL A 490 -27.78 10.32 7.54
C VAL A 490 -26.74 9.24 7.27
N LEU A 491 -26.61 8.82 6.01
CA LEU A 491 -25.56 7.87 5.60
C LEU A 491 -24.16 8.49 5.78
N ASP A 492 -23.99 9.76 5.43
CA ASP A 492 -22.73 10.46 5.62
C ASP A 492 -22.35 10.56 7.10
N MET A 493 -23.31 10.83 8.00
CA MET A 493 -23.06 10.78 9.44
C MET A 493 -22.58 9.38 9.90
N PHE A 494 -23.18 8.30 9.42
CA PHE A 494 -22.73 6.95 9.79
C PHE A 494 -21.36 6.60 9.25
N ARG A 495 -21.01 7.12 8.07
CA ARG A 495 -19.67 6.98 7.48
C ARG A 495 -18.61 7.69 8.33
N GLU A 496 -18.95 8.85 8.92
CA GLU A 496 -18.04 9.55 9.84
C GLU A 496 -17.64 8.69 11.02
N PHE A 497 -18.53 7.85 11.56
CA PHE A 497 -18.20 6.98 12.68
C PHE A 497 -17.15 5.91 12.38
N VAL A 498 -16.82 5.68 11.11
CA VAL A 498 -15.76 4.75 10.70
C VAL A 498 -14.48 5.46 10.29
N ILE A 499 -14.60 6.72 9.88
CA ILE A 499 -13.48 7.60 9.58
C ILE A 499 -12.86 8.12 10.89
N ASP A 500 -13.71 8.43 11.87
CA ASP A 500 -13.32 8.90 13.19
C ASP A 500 -12.89 7.72 14.08
N ARG A 501 -11.62 7.77 14.54
CA ARG A 501 -11.05 6.76 15.45
C ARG A 501 -11.08 7.14 16.93
N SER A 502 -11.65 8.31 17.27
CA SER A 502 -11.67 8.87 18.62
C SER A 502 -12.98 8.58 19.36
N ASP A 503 -13.43 7.33 19.36
CA ASP A 503 -14.67 6.84 20.02
C ASP A 503 -15.89 7.77 19.93
N VAL A 504 -15.96 8.64 18.91
CA VAL A 504 -16.98 9.69 18.76
C VAL A 504 -18.37 9.06 18.68
N LYS A 505 -18.46 7.88 18.04
CA LYS A 505 -19.68 7.08 18.01
C LYS A 505 -20.24 6.83 19.41
N GLN A 506 -19.38 6.53 20.40
CA GLN A 506 -19.81 6.29 21.78
C GLN A 506 -20.24 7.59 22.46
N CYS A 507 -19.43 8.64 22.37
CA CYS A 507 -19.73 9.95 22.95
C CYS A 507 -21.06 10.52 22.42
N VAL A 508 -21.28 10.45 21.10
CA VAL A 508 -22.52 10.93 20.47
C VAL A 508 -23.70 10.05 20.88
N ALA A 509 -23.53 8.72 20.97
CA ALA A 509 -24.62 7.84 21.41
C ALA A 509 -25.05 8.13 22.85
N GLU A 510 -24.09 8.35 23.76
CA GLU A 510 -24.35 8.71 25.14
C GLU A 510 -25.04 10.07 25.26
N GLU A 511 -24.58 11.06 24.49
CA GLU A 511 -25.16 12.39 24.46
C GLU A 511 -26.60 12.39 23.93
N ILE A 512 -26.87 11.66 22.85
CA ILE A 512 -28.24 11.48 22.34
C ILE A 512 -29.11 10.80 23.40
N ALA A 513 -28.62 9.74 24.06
CA ALA A 513 -29.36 9.09 25.15
C ALA A 513 -29.63 10.08 26.30
N ARG A 514 -28.68 10.94 26.65
CA ARG A 514 -28.84 12.00 27.66
C ARG A 514 -29.92 13.00 27.27
N GLN A 515 -29.99 13.40 26.00
CA GLN A 515 -31.02 14.32 25.48
C GLN A 515 -32.41 13.68 25.41
N ILE A 516 -32.50 12.38 25.14
CA ILE A 516 -33.76 11.64 25.12
C ILE A 516 -34.37 11.51 26.53
N ARG A 517 -33.55 11.27 27.56
CA ARG A 517 -34.03 11.00 28.94
C ARG A 517 -35.02 12.07 29.49
N PRO A 518 -34.78 13.40 29.38
CA PRO A 518 -35.72 14.43 29.81
C PRO A 518 -37.03 14.46 29.02
N CYS A 519 -37.00 14.22 27.71
CA CYS A 519 -38.18 14.24 26.83
C CYS A 519 -39.25 13.23 27.29
N PHE A 520 -38.84 12.15 27.96
CA PHE A 520 -39.76 11.13 28.49
C PHE A 520 -40.01 11.23 30.00
N LYS A 521 -39.29 12.10 30.74
CA LYS A 521 -39.62 12.43 32.14
C LYS A 521 -40.78 13.43 32.24
N ASN A 522 -40.96 14.29 31.24
CA ASN A 522 -42.00 15.33 31.23
C ASN A 522 -43.26 14.98 30.40
N CYS A 523 -43.26 13.89 29.64
CA CYS A 523 -44.41 13.47 28.84
C CYS A 523 -45.45 12.68 29.66
N ARG A 524 -46.29 13.38 30.43
CA ARG A 524 -47.66 12.92 30.67
C ARG A 524 -48.48 13.26 29.42
N VAL A 525 -48.81 12.22 28.65
CA VAL A 525 -49.76 12.21 27.53
C VAL A 525 -49.30 12.97 26.28
N LEU A 526 -48.68 12.24 25.35
CA LEU A 526 -48.82 12.48 23.91
C LEU A 526 -48.82 11.13 23.21
N HIS A 527 -50.01 10.61 22.95
CA HIS A 527 -50.25 9.33 22.29
C HIS A 527 -50.03 9.41 20.76
N HIS A 528 -49.19 10.33 20.27
CA HIS A 528 -49.12 10.66 18.84
C HIS A 528 -47.74 11.06 18.28
N PHE A 529 -46.64 10.51 18.80
CA PHE A 529 -45.35 10.55 18.08
C PHE A 529 -44.52 9.29 18.33
N ASN A 530 -44.90 8.18 17.68
CA ASN A 530 -44.10 6.93 17.63
C ASN A 530 -43.02 6.94 16.53
N LYS A 531 -42.56 8.12 16.09
CA LYS A 531 -41.48 8.23 15.09
C LYS A 531 -40.54 9.37 15.48
N MET A 532 -39.40 9.03 16.07
CA MET A 532 -38.23 9.92 16.07
C MET A 532 -37.44 9.63 14.79
N ALA A 533 -37.51 10.56 13.83
CA ALA A 533 -36.55 10.63 12.75
C ALA A 533 -35.29 11.32 13.31
N ILE A 534 -34.13 10.70 13.14
CA ILE A 534 -32.85 11.38 13.39
C ILE A 534 -32.65 12.34 12.22
N ALA A 535 -33.06 13.60 12.41
CA ALA A 535 -32.67 14.70 11.54
C ALA A 535 -31.31 15.25 12.03
N PRO A 536 -30.35 15.51 11.14
CA PRO A 536 -29.06 16.08 11.55
C PRO A 536 -29.25 17.50 12.10
N MET A 537 -28.60 17.80 13.22
CA MET A 537 -28.29 19.18 13.63
C MET A 537 -27.13 19.72 12.82
#